data_AF-A0A4Q3SC26-F1
#
_entry.id   AF-A0A4Q3SC26-F1
#
_cell.length_a   1.000
_cell.length_b   1.000
_cell.length_c   1.000
_cell.angle_alpha   90.00
_cell.angle_beta   90.00
_cell.angle_gamma   90.00
#
_symmetry.space_group_name_H-M   'P 1'
#
loop_
_entity.id
_entity.type
_entity.pdbx_description
1 polymer ?
#
loop_
_entity_poly.entity_id
_entity_poly.type
_entity_poly.pdbx_seq_one_letter_code
_entity_poly.pdbx_strand_id
1 'polypeptide(L)'
;MDPVKKAFYEFHSAFMEPWDGPASISFTDGKIIGATLDRNGLRPSRYCVTADDRVILASETGVLPVHPSLIKEKGRLQPGKMFVVDMEQGKIISDEELKKDICSQKPYAEWLNKYKIRLEELPEPRIMFTHLEHEQIFKYQKAFGYSTEDLDNIVAPMALDGKEPIGSMGSDIPLAILSDQPQHLSSYFKQLFAQVTNPPIDPIRERLVMSLASFAGNNGNLLVEDPLTCHSVALKQPILTNHELEQIRSIDTGLFQAKTLQCYFRANGKDGSLKSALERMCRYAVDAVEDGFKVLILQDRAIDSDHAPVPSLLAVSAIHHHLIRKGLRGQVGIIVEAGDAWEVHHFACLISFGATAINPYLALSSIRDMKETGKLQTSLSHDDLKKNYIKAVNDGLLKVFSKMGISTLQS
;
A
#
# COMPACT_ATOMS: atom_id res chain seq x y z
N MET A 1 -22.89 3.24 3.77
CA MET A 1 -22.89 2.75 2.38
C MET A 1 -23.70 1.47 2.34
N ASP A 2 -24.52 1.29 1.31
CA ASP A 2 -25.28 0.05 1.09
C ASP A 2 -24.36 -1.20 1.08
N PRO A 3 -24.75 -2.34 1.70
CA PRO A 3 -23.89 -3.52 1.79
C PRO A 3 -23.51 -4.14 0.44
N VAL A 4 -24.42 -4.15 -0.55
CA VAL A 4 -24.16 -4.71 -1.88
C VAL A 4 -23.13 -3.85 -2.60
N LYS A 5 -23.31 -2.52 -2.55
CA LYS A 5 -22.34 -1.55 -3.07
C LYS A 5 -20.98 -1.68 -2.39
N LYS A 6 -20.95 -1.90 -1.08
CA LYS A 6 -19.69 -2.13 -0.33
C LYS A 6 -18.96 -3.36 -0.83
N ALA A 7 -19.67 -4.48 -0.98
CA ALA A 7 -19.09 -5.73 -1.44
C ALA A 7 -18.56 -5.63 -2.87
N PHE A 8 -19.28 -4.93 -3.76
CA PHE A 8 -18.82 -4.65 -5.13
C PHE A 8 -17.45 -3.96 -5.13
N TYR A 9 -17.31 -2.83 -4.42
CA TYR A 9 -16.05 -2.09 -4.39
C TYR A 9 -14.92 -2.87 -3.71
N GLU A 10 -15.22 -3.59 -2.63
CA GLU A 10 -14.23 -4.40 -1.92
C GLU A 10 -13.69 -5.53 -2.82
N PHE A 11 -14.57 -6.20 -3.58
CA PHE A 11 -14.17 -7.22 -4.55
C PHE A 11 -13.28 -6.65 -5.65
N HIS A 12 -13.66 -5.52 -6.24
CA HIS A 12 -12.88 -4.89 -7.32
C HIS A 12 -11.55 -4.32 -6.84
N SER A 13 -11.47 -3.86 -5.58
CA SER A 13 -10.22 -3.40 -4.98
C SER A 13 -9.18 -4.50 -4.80
N ALA A 14 -9.56 -5.79 -4.90
CA ALA A 14 -8.62 -6.89 -4.78
C ALA A 14 -7.67 -7.03 -5.99
N PHE A 15 -8.06 -6.53 -7.17
CA PHE A 15 -7.31 -6.73 -8.42
C PHE A 15 -7.14 -5.48 -9.29
N MET A 16 -7.89 -4.41 -9.03
CA MET A 16 -7.75 -3.13 -9.72
C MET A 16 -7.47 -2.03 -8.70
N GLU A 17 -6.27 -1.46 -8.79
CA GLU A 17 -5.93 -0.25 -8.08
C GLU A 17 -6.71 0.96 -8.62
N PRO A 18 -7.07 1.93 -7.78
CA PRO A 18 -7.67 3.17 -8.24
C PRO A 18 -6.70 3.98 -9.11
N TRP A 19 -7.21 4.53 -10.21
CA TRP A 19 -6.50 5.51 -11.02
C TRP A 19 -6.78 6.89 -10.43
N ASP A 20 -5.94 7.30 -9.48
CA ASP A 20 -6.18 8.51 -8.68
C ASP A 20 -5.70 9.81 -9.37
N GLY A 21 -6.18 10.93 -8.86
CA GLY A 21 -5.86 12.28 -9.32
C GLY A 21 -7.08 13.07 -9.83
N PRO A 22 -6.94 14.39 -10.03
CA PRO A 22 -8.07 15.24 -10.43
C PRO A 22 -8.64 14.87 -11.81
N ALA A 23 -9.88 14.37 -11.84
CA ALA A 23 -10.50 13.91 -13.07
C ALA A 23 -11.97 14.34 -13.18
N SER A 24 -12.33 14.82 -14.37
CA SER A 24 -13.70 14.92 -14.84
C SER A 24 -13.75 14.22 -16.19
N ILE A 25 -14.38 13.05 -16.21
CA ILE A 25 -14.36 12.15 -17.36
C ILE A 25 -15.74 12.18 -17.99
N SER A 26 -15.80 12.48 -19.27
CA SER A 26 -17.00 12.26 -20.10
C SER A 26 -16.74 11.05 -20.99
N PHE A 27 -17.69 10.14 -21.10
CA PHE A 27 -17.54 8.86 -21.79
C PHE A 27 -18.81 8.46 -22.52
N THR A 28 -18.67 7.57 -23.50
CA THR A 28 -19.78 6.95 -24.23
C THR A 28 -19.34 5.62 -24.84
N ASP A 29 -20.28 4.69 -24.93
CA ASP A 29 -20.13 3.43 -25.69
C ASP A 29 -20.96 3.45 -27.00
N GLY A 30 -21.50 4.61 -27.36
CA GLY A 30 -22.41 4.80 -28.50
C GLY A 30 -23.90 4.63 -28.17
N LYS A 31 -24.25 4.07 -27.00
CA LYS A 31 -25.64 3.90 -26.52
C LYS A 31 -25.93 4.77 -25.31
N ILE A 32 -24.99 4.82 -24.37
CA ILE A 32 -25.05 5.70 -23.21
C ILE A 32 -24.03 6.82 -23.35
N ILE A 33 -24.36 7.98 -22.80
CA ILE A 33 -23.43 9.10 -22.62
C ILE A 33 -23.38 9.39 -21.13
N GLY A 34 -22.18 9.44 -20.55
CA GLY A 34 -22.03 9.66 -19.13
C GLY A 34 -20.88 10.57 -18.77
N ALA A 35 -20.91 11.04 -17.54
CA ALA A 35 -19.81 11.74 -16.92
C ALA A 35 -19.64 11.32 -15.46
N THR A 36 -18.39 11.33 -15.00
CA THR A 36 -18.05 11.06 -13.60
C THR A 36 -16.86 11.91 -13.16
N LEU A 37 -16.71 12.04 -11.84
CA LEU A 37 -15.59 12.74 -11.21
C LEU A 37 -14.70 11.73 -10.50
N ASP A 38 -13.47 12.15 -10.22
CA ASP A 38 -12.61 11.46 -9.27
C ASP A 38 -13.26 11.36 -7.88
N ARG A 39 -12.67 10.52 -7.03
CA ARG A 39 -13.18 10.20 -5.69
C ARG A 39 -13.29 11.41 -4.76
N ASN A 40 -12.50 12.44 -5.01
CA ASN A 40 -12.42 13.67 -4.23
C ASN A 40 -13.19 14.83 -4.90
N GLY A 41 -13.59 14.67 -6.17
CA GLY A 41 -14.28 15.68 -6.97
C GLY A 41 -13.44 16.94 -7.18
N LEU A 42 -12.16 16.76 -7.51
CA LEU A 42 -11.18 17.85 -7.63
C LEU A 42 -11.35 18.68 -8.92
N ARG A 43 -12.21 18.24 -9.83
CA ARG A 43 -12.57 18.97 -11.06
C ARG A 43 -14.04 19.40 -11.04
N PRO A 44 -14.37 20.61 -11.52
CA PRO A 44 -15.76 21.03 -11.65
C PRO A 44 -16.42 20.32 -12.83
N SER A 45 -17.68 19.94 -12.65
CA SER A 45 -18.54 19.45 -13.72
C SER A 45 -19.98 19.82 -13.42
N ARG A 46 -20.60 20.56 -14.33
CA ARG A 46 -21.92 21.19 -14.22
C ARG A 46 -22.78 20.73 -15.37
N TYR A 47 -24.06 20.49 -15.11
CA TYR A 47 -25.01 20.13 -16.15
C TYR A 47 -26.26 21.01 -16.09
N CYS A 48 -26.90 21.21 -17.24
CA CYS A 48 -28.26 21.69 -17.34
C CYS A 48 -29.09 20.78 -18.25
N VAL A 49 -30.33 20.56 -17.84
CA VAL A 49 -31.35 19.84 -18.61
C VAL A 49 -32.36 20.86 -19.06
N THR A 50 -32.68 20.85 -20.36
CA THR A 50 -33.63 21.78 -20.95
C THR A 50 -35.01 21.14 -21.15
N ALA A 51 -36.03 21.97 -21.38
CA ALA A 51 -37.39 21.54 -21.66
C ALA A 51 -37.57 20.96 -23.08
N ASP A 52 -36.60 21.13 -23.97
CA ASP A 52 -36.52 20.52 -25.30
C ASP A 52 -35.56 19.31 -25.33
N ASP A 53 -35.47 18.60 -24.19
CA ASP A 53 -34.76 17.33 -24.02
C ASP A 53 -33.26 17.34 -24.38
N ARG A 54 -32.60 18.49 -24.21
CA ARG A 54 -31.13 18.58 -24.31
C ARG A 54 -30.51 18.49 -22.93
N VAL A 55 -29.38 17.79 -22.89
CA VAL A 55 -28.49 17.73 -21.73
C VAL A 55 -27.17 18.36 -22.11
N ILE A 56 -26.79 19.42 -21.41
CA ILE A 56 -25.53 20.13 -21.63
C ILE A 56 -24.70 19.96 -20.37
N LEU A 57 -23.54 19.31 -20.50
CA LEU A 57 -22.57 19.13 -19.43
C LEU A 57 -21.24 19.77 -19.82
N ALA A 58 -20.66 20.55 -18.91
CA ALA A 58 -19.38 21.21 -19.11
C ALA A 58 -18.67 21.47 -17.77
N SER A 59 -17.39 21.82 -17.83
CA SER A 59 -16.59 22.19 -16.65
C SER A 59 -17.16 23.43 -15.94
N GLU A 60 -17.83 24.32 -16.69
CA GLU A 60 -18.39 25.57 -16.18
C GLU A 60 -19.86 25.72 -16.60
N THR A 61 -20.59 26.57 -15.89
CA THR A 61 -21.97 26.93 -16.26
C THR A 61 -21.93 28.15 -17.18
N GLY A 62 -22.81 28.21 -18.19
CA GLY A 62 -22.91 29.36 -19.10
C GLY A 62 -22.03 29.26 -20.34
N VAL A 63 -21.44 28.10 -20.62
CA VAL A 63 -20.64 27.85 -21.83
C VAL A 63 -21.46 27.93 -23.12
N LEU A 64 -22.78 27.73 -23.05
CA LEU A 64 -23.70 27.87 -24.17
C LEU A 64 -24.85 28.83 -23.81
N PRO A 65 -25.33 29.64 -24.77
CA PRO A 65 -26.43 30.57 -24.54
C PRO A 65 -27.77 29.82 -24.52
N VAL A 66 -28.20 29.40 -23.33
CA VAL A 66 -29.51 28.75 -23.11
C VAL A 66 -30.46 29.76 -22.46
N HIS A 67 -31.61 30.03 -23.10
CA HIS A 67 -32.61 30.94 -22.55
C HIS A 67 -33.16 30.40 -21.21
N PRO A 68 -33.22 31.20 -20.13
CA PRO A 68 -33.62 30.72 -18.81
C PRO A 68 -34.97 30.00 -18.75
N SER A 69 -35.93 30.39 -19.60
CA SER A 69 -37.25 29.74 -19.68
C SER A 69 -37.22 28.31 -20.19
N LEU A 70 -36.15 27.90 -20.88
CA LEU A 70 -35.96 26.54 -21.38
C LEU A 70 -35.29 25.64 -20.33
N ILE A 71 -34.85 26.17 -19.20
CA ILE A 71 -34.08 25.39 -18.23
C ILE A 71 -35.03 24.64 -17.30
N LYS A 72 -34.99 23.31 -17.38
CA LYS A 72 -35.76 22.41 -16.51
C LYS A 72 -34.99 22.12 -15.21
N GLU A 73 -33.70 21.86 -15.31
CA GLU A 73 -32.83 21.55 -14.17
C GLU A 73 -31.42 22.10 -14.36
N LYS A 74 -30.76 22.48 -13.26
CA LYS A 74 -29.33 22.74 -13.20
C LYS A 74 -28.74 21.96 -12.04
N GLY A 75 -27.60 21.31 -12.27
CA GLY A 75 -26.92 20.54 -11.26
C GLY A 75 -25.40 20.54 -11.41
N ARG A 76 -24.76 19.76 -10.55
CA ARG A 76 -23.32 19.51 -10.56
C ARG A 76 -23.05 18.05 -10.23
N LEU A 77 -21.99 17.50 -10.80
CA LEU A 77 -21.51 16.19 -10.36
C LEU A 77 -20.89 16.33 -8.96
N GLN A 78 -21.04 15.28 -8.17
CA GLN A 78 -20.49 15.16 -6.82
C GLN A 78 -19.44 14.05 -6.80
N PRO A 79 -18.46 14.10 -5.87
CA PRO A 79 -17.44 13.07 -5.75
C PRO A 79 -18.06 11.66 -5.68
N GLY A 80 -17.56 10.75 -6.52
CA GLY A 80 -18.01 9.37 -6.58
C GLY A 80 -19.43 9.17 -7.12
N LYS A 81 -20.12 10.18 -7.67
CA LYS A 81 -21.40 10.03 -8.38
C LYS A 81 -21.20 10.01 -9.89
N MET A 82 -22.09 9.30 -10.58
CA MET A 82 -22.14 9.24 -12.04
C MET A 82 -23.41 9.94 -12.54
N PHE A 83 -23.27 10.63 -13.67
CA PHE A 83 -24.38 11.19 -14.42
C PHE A 83 -24.44 10.47 -15.75
N VAL A 84 -25.53 9.74 -16.04
CA VAL A 84 -25.63 8.89 -17.23
C VAL A 84 -26.95 9.14 -17.95
N VAL A 85 -26.89 9.30 -19.26
CA VAL A 85 -28.02 9.43 -20.17
C VAL A 85 -28.04 8.19 -21.06
N ASP A 86 -29.14 7.46 -21.04
CA ASP A 86 -29.39 6.35 -21.95
C ASP A 86 -30.13 6.88 -23.18
N MET A 87 -29.46 6.82 -24.34
CA MET A 87 -30.00 7.34 -25.59
C MET A 87 -31.05 6.40 -26.21
N GLU A 88 -31.03 5.10 -25.87
CA GLU A 88 -32.02 4.13 -26.34
C GLU A 88 -33.33 4.25 -25.55
N GLN A 89 -33.24 4.45 -24.23
CA GLN A 89 -34.41 4.67 -23.36
C GLN A 89 -34.89 6.13 -23.33
N GLY A 90 -34.06 7.07 -23.78
CA GLY A 90 -34.36 8.51 -23.74
C GLY A 90 -34.48 9.06 -22.31
N LYS A 91 -33.75 8.49 -21.35
CA LYS A 91 -33.84 8.87 -19.93
C LYS A 91 -32.48 9.12 -19.29
N ILE A 92 -32.46 10.01 -18.30
CA ILE A 92 -31.32 10.16 -17.39
C ILE A 92 -31.43 9.08 -16.31
N ILE A 93 -30.43 8.22 -16.20
CA ILE A 93 -30.36 7.17 -15.17
C ILE A 93 -29.77 7.77 -13.90
N SER A 94 -30.45 7.58 -12.78
CA SER A 94 -29.96 8.06 -11.48
C SER A 94 -28.74 7.25 -11.01
N ASP A 95 -27.84 7.88 -10.23
CA ASP A 95 -26.67 7.20 -9.65
C ASP A 95 -27.04 5.97 -8.81
N GLU A 96 -28.19 6.04 -8.11
CA GLU A 96 -28.68 4.95 -7.26
C GLU A 96 -29.19 3.77 -8.09
N GLU A 97 -30.00 4.03 -9.13
CA GLU A 97 -30.46 3.00 -10.08
C GLU A 97 -29.27 2.33 -10.77
N LEU A 98 -28.39 3.13 -11.37
CA LEU A 98 -27.20 2.63 -12.08
C LEU A 98 -26.34 1.73 -11.20
N LYS A 99 -26.01 2.19 -9.99
CA LYS A 99 -25.13 1.43 -9.10
C LYS A 99 -25.82 0.23 -8.50
N LYS A 100 -27.12 0.29 -8.25
CA LYS A 100 -27.86 -0.88 -7.78
C LYS A 100 -27.79 -1.99 -8.81
N ASP A 101 -28.01 -1.67 -10.07
CA ASP A 101 -27.98 -2.65 -11.16
C ASP A 101 -26.57 -3.24 -11.33
N ILE A 102 -25.53 -2.40 -11.41
CA ILE A 102 -24.13 -2.84 -11.57
C ILE A 102 -23.64 -3.65 -10.35
N CYS A 103 -23.87 -3.15 -9.14
CA CYS A 103 -23.35 -3.80 -7.93
C CYS A 103 -24.05 -5.13 -7.61
N SER A 104 -25.24 -5.38 -8.18
CA SER A 104 -26.01 -6.61 -7.96
C SER A 104 -25.86 -7.67 -9.07
N GLN A 105 -25.03 -7.42 -10.09
CA GLN A 105 -24.84 -8.36 -11.21
C GLN A 105 -24.30 -9.73 -10.77
N LYS A 106 -23.52 -9.78 -9.68
CA LYS A 106 -22.90 -10.98 -9.13
C LYS A 106 -23.00 -11.00 -7.60
N PRO A 107 -22.92 -12.18 -6.97
CA PRO A 107 -22.96 -12.30 -5.51
C PRO A 107 -21.60 -11.97 -4.87
N TYR A 108 -21.10 -10.74 -5.07
CA TYR A 108 -19.78 -10.31 -4.59
C TYR A 108 -19.57 -10.53 -3.09
N ALA A 109 -20.60 -10.33 -2.28
CA ALA A 109 -20.54 -10.55 -0.84
C ALA A 109 -20.28 -12.02 -0.48
N GLU A 110 -20.91 -12.95 -1.21
CA GLU A 110 -20.69 -14.39 -1.01
C GLU A 110 -19.28 -14.79 -1.41
N TRP A 111 -18.77 -14.26 -2.53
CA TRP A 111 -17.41 -14.51 -2.98
C TRP A 111 -16.39 -14.02 -1.96
N LEU A 112 -16.54 -12.78 -1.49
CA LEU A 112 -15.67 -12.22 -0.46
C LEU A 112 -15.72 -12.99 0.85
N ASN A 113 -16.89 -13.47 1.28
CA ASN A 113 -17.00 -14.24 2.51
C ASN A 113 -16.39 -15.64 2.39
N LYS A 114 -16.41 -16.23 1.19
CA LYS A 114 -15.93 -17.60 0.96
C LYS A 114 -14.43 -17.67 0.63
N TYR A 115 -13.91 -16.73 -0.15
CA TYR A 115 -12.57 -16.85 -0.74
C TYR A 115 -11.56 -15.85 -0.18
N LYS A 116 -11.97 -14.69 0.34
CA LYS A 116 -11.03 -13.73 0.92
C LYS A 116 -10.42 -14.29 2.19
N ILE A 117 -9.10 -14.19 2.29
CA ILE A 117 -8.37 -14.66 3.46
C ILE A 117 -8.21 -13.48 4.41
N ARG A 118 -8.81 -13.58 5.61
CA ARG A 118 -8.66 -12.54 6.65
C ARG A 118 -7.59 -12.98 7.64
N LEU A 119 -6.65 -12.09 7.92
CA LEU A 119 -5.55 -12.34 8.85
C LEU A 119 -6.05 -12.77 10.25
N GLU A 120 -7.16 -12.17 10.70
CA GLU A 120 -7.82 -12.47 11.98
C GLU A 120 -8.44 -13.87 12.06
N GLU A 121 -8.72 -14.48 10.91
CA GLU A 121 -9.34 -15.80 10.79
C GLU A 121 -8.29 -16.91 10.52
N LEU A 122 -7.02 -16.53 10.33
CA LEU A 122 -5.95 -17.50 10.14
C LEU A 122 -5.65 -18.22 11.46
N PRO A 123 -5.30 -19.51 11.39
CA PRO A 123 -4.89 -20.26 12.57
C PRO A 123 -3.62 -19.65 13.19
N GLU A 124 -3.37 -20.01 14.44
CA GLU A 124 -2.10 -19.68 15.10
C GLU A 124 -0.90 -20.21 14.30
N PRO A 125 0.21 -19.46 14.26
CA PRO A 125 1.38 -19.85 13.51
C PRO A 125 1.94 -21.18 14.04
N ARG A 126 2.35 -22.07 13.12
CA ARG A 126 2.90 -23.39 13.48
C ARG A 126 4.25 -23.25 14.19
N ILE A 127 5.02 -22.25 13.80
CA ILE A 127 6.37 -21.94 14.30
C ILE A 127 6.43 -20.44 14.50
N MET A 128 7.06 -20.02 15.59
CA MET A 128 7.43 -18.62 15.80
C MET A 128 8.94 -18.51 15.99
N PHE A 129 9.53 -17.46 15.45
CA PHE A 129 10.89 -17.10 15.83
C PHE A 129 10.93 -16.73 17.30
N THR A 130 11.97 -17.22 17.99
CA THR A 130 12.27 -16.81 19.34
C THR A 130 12.60 -15.32 19.36
N HIS A 131 12.29 -14.70 20.49
CA HIS A 131 12.72 -13.35 20.77
C HIS A 131 14.26 -13.25 20.74
N LEU A 132 14.77 -12.20 20.09
CA LEU A 132 16.19 -11.87 20.12
C LEU A 132 16.54 -11.36 21.52
N GLU A 133 17.65 -11.81 22.08
CA GLU A 133 18.19 -11.29 23.33
C GLU A 133 18.87 -9.92 23.11
N HIS A 134 19.05 -9.14 24.19
CA HIS A 134 19.64 -7.80 24.14
C HIS A 134 20.95 -7.74 23.31
N GLU A 135 21.88 -8.67 23.56
CA GLU A 135 23.16 -8.72 22.85
C GLU A 135 23.00 -9.00 21.34
N GLN A 136 21.98 -9.79 20.96
CA GLN A 136 21.69 -10.09 19.56
C GLN A 136 21.07 -8.89 18.86
N ILE A 137 20.14 -8.19 19.53
CA ILE A 137 19.52 -6.96 19.03
C ILE A 137 20.60 -5.93 18.72
N PHE A 138 21.54 -5.71 19.64
CA PHE A 138 22.64 -4.76 19.43
C PHE A 138 23.55 -5.13 18.25
N LYS A 139 23.86 -6.43 18.07
CA LYS A 139 24.64 -6.90 16.91
C LYS A 139 23.90 -6.66 15.59
N TYR A 140 22.61 -6.93 15.57
CA TYR A 140 21.77 -6.73 14.39
C TYR A 140 21.64 -5.24 14.07
N GLN A 141 21.37 -4.40 15.07
CA GLN A 141 21.32 -2.94 14.93
C GLN A 141 22.61 -2.41 14.27
N LYS A 142 23.78 -2.88 14.70
CA LYS A 142 25.05 -2.53 14.06
C LYS A 142 25.16 -3.01 12.62
N ALA A 143 24.75 -4.25 12.34
CA ALA A 143 24.82 -4.82 11.00
C ALA A 143 23.90 -4.08 10.00
N PHE A 144 22.74 -3.63 10.45
CA PHE A 144 21.76 -2.89 9.64
C PHE A 144 21.95 -1.37 9.64
N GLY A 145 22.87 -0.85 10.47
CA GLY A 145 23.24 0.57 10.47
C GLY A 145 22.39 1.49 11.35
N TYR A 146 21.75 0.96 12.40
CA TYR A 146 21.05 1.79 13.39
C TYR A 146 22.05 2.64 14.17
N SER A 147 21.76 3.92 14.33
CA SER A 147 22.43 4.79 15.27
C SER A 147 21.66 4.95 16.58
N THR A 148 22.32 5.48 17.60
CA THR A 148 21.65 5.87 18.85
C THR A 148 20.60 6.95 18.60
N GLU A 149 20.86 7.87 17.67
CA GLU A 149 19.91 8.93 17.31
C GLU A 149 18.66 8.36 16.63
N ASP A 150 18.80 7.33 15.78
CA ASP A 150 17.65 6.64 15.19
C ASP A 150 16.75 6.04 16.29
N LEU A 151 17.35 5.39 17.28
CA LEU A 151 16.60 4.78 18.37
C LEU A 151 15.93 5.84 19.26
N ASP A 152 16.65 6.90 19.62
CA ASP A 152 16.22 7.86 20.64
C ASP A 152 15.36 8.98 20.09
N ASN A 153 15.63 9.44 18.87
CA ASN A 153 14.94 10.57 18.27
C ASN A 153 13.86 10.13 17.28
N ILE A 154 13.89 8.90 16.78
CA ILE A 154 12.91 8.39 15.80
C ILE A 154 12.05 7.28 16.39
N VAL A 155 12.65 6.14 16.74
CA VAL A 155 11.89 4.95 17.16
C VAL A 155 11.20 5.16 18.51
N ALA A 156 11.89 5.72 19.50
CA ALA A 156 11.33 5.95 20.83
C ALA A 156 10.12 6.91 20.83
N PRO A 157 10.15 8.10 20.19
CA PRO A 157 8.98 8.98 20.10
C PRO A 157 7.80 8.33 19.37
N MET A 158 8.07 7.59 18.28
CA MET A 158 7.02 6.87 17.55
C MET A 158 6.34 5.80 18.42
N ALA A 159 7.11 5.09 19.26
CA ALA A 159 6.58 4.09 20.18
C ALA A 159 5.82 4.71 21.37
N LEU A 160 6.29 5.85 21.90
CA LEU A 160 5.67 6.51 23.05
C LEU A 160 4.41 7.29 22.67
N ASP A 161 4.51 8.16 21.66
CA ASP A 161 3.47 9.14 21.33
C ASP A 161 2.56 8.68 20.19
N GLY A 162 2.96 7.62 19.46
CA GLY A 162 2.23 7.12 18.29
C GLY A 162 2.19 8.12 17.13
N LYS A 163 3.21 8.98 17.03
CA LYS A 163 3.40 10.00 15.98
C LYS A 163 4.86 10.05 15.57
N GLU A 164 5.13 10.43 14.32
CA GLU A 164 6.48 10.73 13.85
C GLU A 164 7.06 11.92 14.65
N PRO A 165 8.36 11.88 15.01
CA PRO A 165 9.01 13.01 15.68
C PRO A 165 8.95 14.28 14.82
N ILE A 166 8.90 15.44 15.49
CA ILE A 166 8.96 16.75 14.84
C ILE A 166 10.31 17.37 15.16
N GLY A 167 11.03 17.78 14.12
CA GLY A 167 12.25 18.59 14.20
C GLY A 167 12.05 19.99 13.64
N SER A 168 13.11 20.80 13.67
CA SER A 168 13.17 22.13 13.06
C SER A 168 14.51 22.34 12.36
N MET A 169 14.67 23.47 11.67
CA MET A 169 15.82 23.81 10.82
C MET A 169 15.91 23.00 9.51
N GLY A 170 16.80 23.43 8.62
CA GLY A 170 17.12 22.72 7.39
C GLY A 170 18.05 21.53 7.62
N SER A 171 18.09 20.61 6.68
CA SER A 171 19.07 19.52 6.67
C SER A 171 20.42 20.07 6.21
N ASP A 172 21.37 20.19 7.15
CA ASP A 172 22.74 20.69 6.92
C ASP A 172 23.77 19.54 6.80
N ILE A 173 23.29 18.34 6.50
CA ILE A 173 24.15 17.17 6.24
C ILE A 173 24.46 17.04 4.75
N PRO A 174 25.62 16.47 4.37
CA PRO A 174 25.93 16.19 2.97
C PRO A 174 24.86 15.31 2.32
N LEU A 175 24.72 15.43 0.99
CA LEU A 175 23.97 14.45 0.22
C LEU A 175 24.55 13.05 0.46
N ALA A 176 23.72 12.01 0.43
CA ALA A 176 24.15 10.66 0.80
C ALA A 176 25.40 10.17 0.04
N ILE A 177 25.51 10.53 -1.24
CA ILE A 177 26.66 10.20 -2.11
C ILE A 177 27.96 10.94 -1.75
N LEU A 178 27.87 12.06 -1.04
CA LEU A 178 28.99 12.88 -0.59
C LEU A 178 29.31 12.68 0.90
N SER A 179 28.58 11.79 1.59
CA SER A 179 28.77 11.53 3.01
C SER A 179 30.01 10.65 3.23
N ASP A 180 30.81 11.00 4.24
CA ASP A 180 31.91 10.15 4.72
C ASP A 180 31.41 9.01 5.63
N GLN A 181 30.12 8.99 5.98
CA GLN A 181 29.49 7.96 6.81
C GLN A 181 28.63 7.01 5.98
N PRO A 182 28.55 5.71 6.31
CA PRO A 182 27.65 4.78 5.66
C PRO A 182 26.21 5.30 5.67
N GLN A 183 25.57 5.35 4.51
CA GLN A 183 24.20 5.84 4.35
C GLN A 183 23.26 4.68 4.05
N HIS A 184 22.07 4.73 4.65
CA HIS A 184 20.99 3.83 4.29
C HIS A 184 20.56 4.04 2.82
N LEU A 185 20.13 2.97 2.14
CA LEU A 185 19.83 3.02 0.71
C LEU A 185 18.66 3.96 0.39
N SER A 186 17.69 4.09 1.31
CA SER A 186 16.58 5.05 1.19
C SER A 186 17.06 6.50 1.06
N SER A 187 18.20 6.88 1.66
CA SER A 187 18.70 8.26 1.66
C SER A 187 19.02 8.80 0.26
N TYR A 188 19.22 7.91 -0.71
CA TYR A 188 19.45 8.23 -2.12
C TYR A 188 18.14 8.53 -2.89
N PHE A 189 16.99 8.19 -2.32
CA PHE A 189 15.67 8.46 -2.88
C PHE A 189 15.09 9.70 -2.21
N LYS A 190 14.41 10.54 -3.00
CA LYS A 190 13.73 11.73 -2.49
C LYS A 190 12.26 11.65 -2.83
N GLN A 191 11.42 11.93 -1.83
CA GLN A 191 9.97 11.94 -2.01
C GLN A 191 9.60 13.06 -2.96
N LEU A 192 8.93 12.70 -4.06
CA LEU A 192 8.30 13.67 -4.93
C LEU A 192 7.05 14.24 -4.25
N PHE A 193 6.68 15.44 -4.64
CA PHE A 193 5.46 16.09 -4.18
C PHE A 193 4.84 16.88 -5.31
N ALA A 194 3.52 16.99 -5.30
CA ALA A 194 2.79 17.70 -6.33
C ALA A 194 2.97 19.20 -6.16
N GLN A 195 3.23 19.88 -7.28
CA GLN A 195 3.29 21.34 -7.35
C GLN A 195 2.48 21.79 -8.55
N VAL A 196 1.46 22.61 -8.32
CA VAL A 196 0.59 23.24 -9.34
C VAL A 196 -0.29 22.26 -10.15
N THR A 197 0.25 21.16 -10.67
CA THR A 197 -0.42 20.23 -11.58
C THR A 197 -1.61 19.51 -10.96
N ASN A 198 -1.50 19.15 -9.68
CA ASN A 198 -2.50 18.49 -8.88
C ASN A 198 -2.34 18.92 -7.41
N PRO A 199 -3.43 19.01 -6.64
CA PRO A 199 -3.34 19.41 -5.24
C PRO A 199 -2.91 18.22 -4.36
N PRO A 200 -2.10 18.45 -3.31
CA PRO A 200 -1.94 17.48 -2.24
C PRO A 200 -3.25 17.33 -1.45
N ILE A 201 -3.37 16.22 -0.72
CA ILE A 201 -4.50 15.91 0.16
C ILE A 201 -4.13 16.19 1.61
N ASP A 202 -5.10 16.54 2.46
CA ASP A 202 -4.89 16.64 3.91
C ASP A 202 -5.05 15.26 4.58
N PRO A 203 -3.96 14.61 5.04
CA PRO A 203 -4.01 13.25 5.56
C PRO A 203 -4.69 13.13 6.93
N ILE A 204 -5.02 14.26 7.56
CA ILE A 204 -5.68 14.33 8.86
C ILE A 204 -7.16 14.65 8.67
N ARG A 205 -7.48 15.75 7.98
CA ARG A 205 -8.87 16.23 7.79
C ARG A 205 -9.62 15.44 6.73
N GLU A 206 -8.93 14.96 5.71
CA GLU A 206 -9.50 14.18 4.60
C GLU A 206 -9.15 12.69 4.71
N ARG A 207 -8.77 12.20 5.91
CA ARG A 207 -8.41 10.80 6.15
C ARG A 207 -9.44 9.80 5.64
N LEU A 208 -10.73 10.14 5.65
CA LEU A 208 -11.83 9.28 5.21
C LEU A 208 -11.73 8.86 3.74
N VAL A 209 -11.05 9.64 2.90
CA VAL A 209 -10.81 9.26 1.50
C VAL A 209 -9.52 8.45 1.35
N MET A 210 -8.68 8.35 2.38
CA MET A 210 -7.42 7.62 2.27
C MET A 210 -7.52 6.18 2.76
N SER A 211 -6.69 5.30 2.21
CA SER A 211 -6.63 3.89 2.63
C SER A 211 -5.22 3.31 2.55
N LEU A 212 -4.86 2.57 3.60
CA LEU A 212 -3.66 1.72 3.66
C LEU A 212 -3.97 0.24 3.43
N ALA A 213 -5.22 -0.10 3.13
CA ALA A 213 -5.59 -1.47 2.87
C ALA A 213 -4.90 -1.98 1.60
N SER A 214 -4.50 -3.25 1.61
CA SER A 214 -3.84 -3.92 0.51
C SER A 214 -4.20 -5.39 0.49
N PHE A 215 -3.90 -6.07 -0.62
CA PHE A 215 -4.12 -7.49 -0.80
C PHE A 215 -2.81 -8.16 -1.17
N ALA A 216 -2.40 -9.16 -0.40
CA ALA A 216 -1.24 -10.00 -0.71
C ALA A 216 -1.70 -11.28 -1.39
N GLY A 217 -1.37 -11.44 -2.67
CA GLY A 217 -1.76 -12.62 -3.44
C GLY A 217 -1.74 -12.39 -4.95
N ASN A 218 -2.56 -13.18 -5.64
CA ASN A 218 -2.75 -13.13 -7.08
C ASN A 218 -3.78 -12.05 -7.47
N ASN A 219 -3.46 -11.25 -8.49
CA ASN A 219 -4.35 -10.23 -9.04
C ASN A 219 -5.32 -10.78 -10.11
N GLY A 220 -5.26 -12.07 -10.44
CA GLY A 220 -6.22 -12.73 -11.34
C GLY A 220 -6.24 -12.16 -12.75
N ASN A 221 -7.36 -12.35 -13.46
CA ASN A 221 -7.58 -11.79 -14.79
C ASN A 221 -8.59 -10.64 -14.73
N LEU A 222 -8.15 -9.44 -15.08
CA LEU A 222 -8.98 -8.24 -15.07
C LEU A 222 -10.25 -8.35 -15.95
N LEU A 223 -10.20 -9.09 -17.05
CA LEU A 223 -11.29 -9.16 -18.02
C LEU A 223 -12.40 -10.15 -17.63
N VAL A 224 -12.17 -10.95 -16.58
CA VAL A 224 -13.08 -12.02 -16.16
C VAL A 224 -13.38 -11.88 -14.67
N GLU A 225 -14.65 -11.69 -14.34
CA GLU A 225 -15.13 -11.69 -12.95
C GLU A 225 -15.14 -13.11 -12.37
N ASP A 226 -13.97 -13.58 -11.94
CA ASP A 226 -13.80 -14.88 -11.27
C ASP A 226 -13.86 -14.71 -9.73
N PRO A 227 -14.71 -15.47 -9.01
CA PRO A 227 -14.72 -15.51 -7.54
C PRO A 227 -13.34 -15.71 -6.89
N LEU A 228 -12.42 -16.44 -7.54
CA LEU A 228 -11.08 -16.70 -7.00
C LEU A 228 -10.15 -15.48 -7.08
N THR A 229 -10.53 -14.43 -7.79
CA THR A 229 -9.73 -13.19 -7.89
C THR A 229 -9.56 -12.51 -6.52
N CYS A 230 -10.53 -12.67 -5.61
CA CYS A 230 -10.41 -12.17 -4.25
C CYS A 230 -9.75 -13.16 -3.27
N HIS A 231 -9.20 -14.29 -3.76
CA HIS A 231 -8.47 -15.27 -2.95
C HIS A 231 -7.05 -14.79 -2.63
N SER A 232 -6.99 -13.75 -1.80
CA SER A 232 -5.78 -13.09 -1.34
C SER A 232 -5.89 -12.75 0.15
N VAL A 233 -4.74 -12.53 0.79
CA VAL A 233 -4.69 -12.10 2.20
C VAL A 233 -5.02 -10.61 2.24
N ALA A 234 -6.17 -10.29 2.81
CA ALA A 234 -6.59 -8.91 3.00
C ALA A 234 -5.87 -8.28 4.21
N LEU A 235 -5.15 -7.21 3.94
CA LEU A 235 -4.38 -6.46 4.93
C LEU A 235 -5.03 -5.10 5.16
N LYS A 236 -5.26 -4.75 6.43
CA LYS A 236 -5.82 -3.44 6.80
C LYS A 236 -4.79 -2.30 6.66
N GLN A 237 -3.51 -2.66 6.67
CA GLN A 237 -2.36 -1.77 6.66
C GLN A 237 -1.13 -2.55 6.17
N PRO A 238 -0.07 -1.89 5.69
CA PRO A 238 1.12 -2.56 5.16
C PRO A 238 2.07 -3.06 6.26
N ILE A 239 1.97 -2.54 7.48
CA ILE A 239 2.91 -2.88 8.56
C ILE A 239 2.37 -4.06 9.36
N LEU A 240 3.14 -5.15 9.37
CA LEU A 240 2.81 -6.40 10.05
C LEU A 240 3.58 -6.52 11.36
N THR A 241 2.92 -7.07 12.37
CA THR A 241 3.58 -7.60 13.57
C THR A 241 4.29 -8.92 13.29
N ASN A 242 5.20 -9.32 14.17
CA ASN A 242 5.89 -10.60 14.03
C ASN A 242 4.91 -11.78 14.06
N HIS A 243 3.84 -11.70 14.86
CA HIS A 243 2.83 -12.76 14.94
C HIS A 243 2.04 -12.88 13.64
N GLU A 244 1.57 -11.76 13.10
CA GLU A 244 0.86 -11.70 11.81
C GLU A 244 1.72 -12.21 10.64
N LEU A 245 3.01 -11.88 10.61
CA LEU A 245 3.92 -12.41 9.60
C LEU A 245 4.02 -13.94 9.68
N GLU A 246 4.14 -14.50 10.88
CA GLU A 246 4.24 -15.95 11.05
C GLU A 246 2.92 -16.69 10.74
N GLN A 247 1.77 -16.06 10.95
CA GLN A 247 0.49 -16.58 10.48
C GLN A 247 0.48 -16.69 8.95
N ILE A 248 0.93 -15.64 8.26
CA ILE A 248 1.06 -15.64 6.79
C ILE A 248 2.10 -16.66 6.33
N ARG A 249 3.24 -16.78 7.02
CA ARG A 249 4.27 -17.78 6.70
C ARG A 249 3.76 -19.21 6.83
N SER A 250 2.87 -19.45 7.78
CA SER A 250 2.26 -20.76 8.06
C SER A 250 1.03 -21.06 7.19
N ILE A 251 0.65 -20.16 6.29
CA ILE A 251 -0.58 -20.30 5.51
C ILE A 251 -0.52 -21.50 4.57
N ASP A 252 -1.58 -22.30 4.62
CA ASP A 252 -1.74 -23.48 3.77
C ASP A 252 -3.23 -23.76 3.56
N THR A 253 -3.82 -23.12 2.55
CA THR A 253 -5.23 -23.33 2.16
C THR A 253 -5.37 -24.28 0.98
N GLY A 254 -4.28 -24.96 0.58
CA GLY A 254 -4.19 -25.78 -0.63
C GLY A 254 -3.98 -24.99 -1.92
N LEU A 255 -4.64 -23.84 -2.07
CA LEU A 255 -4.49 -22.94 -3.22
C LEU A 255 -3.62 -21.71 -2.93
N PHE A 256 -3.31 -21.47 -1.66
CA PHE A 256 -2.54 -20.32 -1.21
C PHE A 256 -1.50 -20.77 -0.18
N GLN A 257 -0.23 -20.65 -0.56
CA GLN A 257 0.93 -20.85 0.30
C GLN A 257 1.93 -19.69 0.18
N ALA A 258 2.71 -19.50 1.24
CA ALA A 258 3.82 -18.56 1.28
C ALA A 258 5.17 -19.28 1.15
N LYS A 259 6.14 -18.63 0.50
CA LYS A 259 7.53 -19.09 0.41
C LYS A 259 8.48 -18.04 0.96
N THR A 260 9.33 -18.43 1.90
CA THR A 260 10.41 -17.56 2.39
C THR A 260 11.64 -17.66 1.50
N LEU A 261 12.17 -16.51 1.09
CA LEU A 261 13.42 -16.35 0.36
C LEU A 261 14.44 -15.61 1.23
N GLN A 262 15.61 -16.21 1.41
CA GLN A 262 16.66 -15.64 2.25
C GLN A 262 17.46 -14.57 1.48
N CYS A 263 17.57 -13.38 2.07
CA CYS A 263 18.13 -12.18 1.46
C CYS A 263 19.51 -11.86 2.06
N TYR A 264 20.49 -12.73 1.77
CA TYR A 264 21.87 -12.55 2.21
C TYR A 264 22.87 -12.77 1.07
N PHE A 265 24.08 -12.28 1.25
CA PHE A 265 25.21 -12.60 0.38
C PHE A 265 26.45 -12.90 1.22
N ARG A 266 27.38 -13.67 0.64
CA ARG A 266 28.61 -14.03 1.36
C ARG A 266 29.56 -12.84 1.44
N ALA A 267 29.93 -12.43 2.64
CA ALA A 267 30.80 -11.30 2.94
C ALA A 267 32.30 -11.68 2.85
N ASN A 268 32.70 -12.35 1.77
CA ASN A 268 34.06 -12.88 1.59
C ASN A 268 35.04 -11.88 0.94
N GLY A 269 34.65 -10.62 0.76
CA GLY A 269 35.45 -9.58 0.12
C GLY A 269 35.66 -9.75 -1.40
N LYS A 270 34.98 -10.70 -2.06
CA LYS A 270 35.09 -10.90 -3.51
C LYS A 270 34.13 -10.00 -4.27
N ASP A 271 34.64 -9.40 -5.35
CA ASP A 271 33.85 -8.63 -6.30
C ASP A 271 32.68 -9.44 -6.86
N GLY A 272 31.55 -8.78 -7.08
CA GLY A 272 30.35 -9.40 -7.68
C GLY A 272 29.54 -10.32 -6.74
N SER A 273 29.91 -10.46 -5.47
CA SER A 273 29.18 -11.31 -4.51
C SER A 273 27.73 -10.84 -4.30
N LEU A 274 27.51 -9.53 -4.16
CA LEU A 274 26.17 -8.95 -4.07
C LEU A 274 25.37 -9.15 -5.36
N LYS A 275 25.99 -8.90 -6.53
CA LYS A 275 25.35 -9.12 -7.84
C LYS A 275 24.88 -10.57 -8.00
N SER A 276 25.75 -11.52 -7.68
CA SER A 276 25.45 -12.96 -7.76
C SER A 276 24.32 -13.35 -6.80
N ALA A 277 24.25 -12.73 -5.62
CA ALA A 277 23.16 -12.94 -4.67
C ALA A 277 21.81 -12.42 -5.21
N LEU A 278 21.80 -11.23 -5.82
CA LEU A 278 20.59 -10.68 -6.45
C LEU A 278 20.09 -11.56 -7.60
N GLU A 279 21.00 -12.04 -8.45
CA GLU A 279 20.66 -12.98 -9.54
C GLU A 279 20.08 -14.29 -8.98
N ARG A 280 20.67 -14.82 -7.91
CA ARG A 280 20.17 -16.02 -7.22
C ARG A 280 18.77 -15.80 -6.64
N MET A 281 18.55 -14.67 -5.97
CA MET A 281 17.26 -14.31 -5.38
C MET A 281 16.17 -14.17 -6.45
N CYS A 282 16.50 -13.52 -7.58
CA CYS A 282 15.58 -13.39 -8.70
C CYS A 282 15.20 -14.77 -9.28
N ARG A 283 16.16 -15.69 -9.43
CA ARG A 283 15.88 -17.06 -9.87
C ARG A 283 14.97 -17.79 -8.90
N TYR A 284 15.29 -17.79 -7.60
CA TYR A 284 14.45 -18.46 -6.60
C TYR A 284 13.04 -17.87 -6.49
N ALA A 285 12.89 -16.57 -6.76
CA ALA A 285 11.57 -15.95 -6.83
C ALA A 285 10.76 -16.46 -8.02
N VAL A 286 11.39 -16.62 -9.19
CA VAL A 286 10.74 -17.23 -10.37
C VAL A 286 10.35 -18.67 -10.07
N ASP A 287 11.29 -19.48 -9.58
CA ASP A 287 11.05 -20.89 -9.24
C ASP A 287 9.87 -21.02 -8.25
N ALA A 288 9.82 -20.16 -7.23
CA ALA A 288 8.72 -20.16 -6.27
C ALA A 288 7.36 -19.76 -6.89
N VAL A 289 7.34 -18.82 -7.84
CA VAL A 289 6.09 -18.46 -8.52
C VAL A 289 5.62 -19.62 -9.40
N GLU A 290 6.53 -20.26 -10.12
CA GLU A 290 6.25 -21.41 -11.00
C GLU A 290 5.80 -22.65 -10.22
N ASP A 291 6.32 -22.86 -9.01
CA ASP A 291 5.85 -23.87 -8.05
C ASP A 291 4.44 -23.57 -7.50
N GLY A 292 3.89 -22.38 -7.76
CA GLY A 292 2.51 -22.01 -7.43
C GLY A 292 2.34 -21.21 -6.14
N PHE A 293 3.42 -20.83 -5.44
CA PHE A 293 3.33 -19.99 -4.24
C PHE A 293 2.71 -18.63 -4.56
N LYS A 294 1.85 -18.11 -3.68
CA LYS A 294 1.10 -16.85 -3.89
C LYS A 294 1.67 -15.68 -3.10
N VAL A 295 2.56 -15.94 -2.15
CA VAL A 295 3.25 -14.92 -1.36
C VAL A 295 4.72 -15.28 -1.25
N LEU A 296 5.58 -14.32 -1.55
CA LEU A 296 7.02 -14.41 -1.32
C LEU A 296 7.38 -13.57 -0.10
N ILE A 297 7.99 -14.18 0.91
CA ILE A 297 8.48 -13.50 2.12
C ILE A 297 9.99 -13.33 1.97
N LEU A 298 10.45 -12.10 1.75
CA LEU A 298 11.86 -11.75 1.68
C LEU A 298 12.38 -11.52 3.09
N GLN A 299 13.31 -12.35 3.55
CA GLN A 299 13.80 -12.33 4.93
C GLN A 299 15.29 -12.03 4.98
N ASP A 300 15.69 -11.05 5.80
CA ASP A 300 17.10 -10.69 6.03
C ASP A 300 17.67 -11.18 7.37
N ARG A 301 16.91 -11.94 8.18
CA ARG A 301 17.37 -12.45 9.48
C ARG A 301 18.52 -13.46 9.42
N ALA A 302 18.74 -14.12 8.29
CA ALA A 302 19.74 -15.19 8.16
C ALA A 302 21.16 -14.63 7.97
N ILE A 303 21.57 -13.73 8.87
CA ILE A 303 22.92 -13.16 8.93
C ILE A 303 23.78 -13.97 9.90
N ASP A 304 25.05 -14.16 9.53
CA ASP A 304 26.03 -14.88 10.34
C ASP A 304 27.44 -14.31 10.12
N SER A 305 28.48 -15.03 10.56
CA SER A 305 29.88 -14.59 10.42
C SER A 305 30.35 -14.46 8.96
N ASP A 306 29.73 -15.19 8.04
CA ASP A 306 30.11 -15.25 6.62
C ASP A 306 29.07 -14.60 5.70
N HIS A 307 27.87 -14.31 6.18
CA HIS A 307 26.74 -13.81 5.39
C HIS A 307 26.24 -12.46 5.90
N ALA A 308 26.33 -11.45 5.03
CA ALA A 308 25.78 -10.12 5.25
C ALA A 308 24.38 -10.00 4.61
N PRO A 309 23.50 -9.15 5.17
CA PRO A 309 22.16 -8.95 4.61
C PRO A 309 22.26 -8.17 3.29
N VAL A 310 21.42 -8.52 2.32
CA VAL A 310 21.16 -7.65 1.16
C VAL A 310 20.21 -6.55 1.62
N PRO A 311 20.49 -5.25 1.37
CA PRO A 311 19.55 -4.18 1.74
C PRO A 311 18.14 -4.47 1.24
N SER A 312 17.15 -4.37 2.12
CA SER A 312 15.78 -4.84 1.84
C SER A 312 15.19 -4.14 0.61
N LEU A 313 15.48 -2.84 0.47
CA LEU A 313 15.04 -2.03 -0.66
C LEU A 313 15.63 -2.54 -2.00
N LEU A 314 16.89 -2.97 -2.00
CA LEU A 314 17.52 -3.53 -3.19
C LEU A 314 16.98 -4.93 -3.51
N ALA A 315 16.80 -5.76 -2.48
CA ALA A 315 16.23 -7.10 -2.60
C ALA A 315 14.83 -7.09 -3.21
N VAL A 316 13.92 -6.28 -2.65
CA VAL A 316 12.54 -6.18 -3.14
C VAL A 316 12.48 -5.60 -4.55
N SER A 317 13.24 -4.53 -4.81
CA SER A 317 13.27 -3.87 -6.12
C SER A 317 13.77 -4.82 -7.22
N ALA A 318 14.86 -5.55 -6.95
CA ALA A 318 15.42 -6.51 -7.90
C ALA A 318 14.41 -7.61 -8.26
N ILE A 319 13.78 -8.22 -7.26
CA ILE A 319 12.80 -9.30 -7.45
C ILE A 319 11.54 -8.75 -8.13
N HIS A 320 10.99 -7.63 -7.65
CA HIS A 320 9.78 -7.01 -8.20
C HIS A 320 9.92 -6.73 -9.70
N HIS A 321 10.98 -6.01 -10.10
CA HIS A 321 11.20 -5.69 -11.51
C HIS A 321 11.59 -6.92 -12.34
N HIS A 322 12.26 -7.92 -11.75
CA HIS A 322 12.56 -9.16 -12.47
C HIS A 322 11.28 -9.96 -12.77
N LEU A 323 10.38 -10.09 -11.80
CA LEU A 323 9.08 -10.74 -11.98
C LEU A 323 8.19 -10.00 -12.97
N ILE A 324 8.24 -8.65 -13.01
CA ILE A 324 7.54 -7.86 -14.05
C ILE A 324 8.06 -8.23 -15.43
N ARG A 325 9.39 -8.23 -15.63
CA ARG A 325 10.00 -8.58 -16.92
C ARG A 325 9.68 -10.01 -17.37
N LYS A 326 9.38 -10.90 -16.43
CA LYS A 326 8.97 -12.29 -16.69
C LYS A 326 7.45 -12.46 -16.84
N GLY A 327 6.64 -11.43 -16.61
CA GLY A 327 5.17 -11.54 -16.63
C GLY A 327 4.59 -12.30 -15.43
N LEU A 328 5.35 -12.42 -14.34
CA LEU A 328 4.99 -13.22 -13.17
C LEU A 328 4.54 -12.38 -11.96
N ARG A 329 4.82 -11.06 -11.93
CA ARG A 329 4.58 -10.22 -10.74
C ARG A 329 3.12 -10.16 -10.30
N GLY A 330 2.17 -10.23 -11.23
CA GLY A 330 0.73 -10.19 -10.92
C GLY A 330 0.23 -11.45 -10.19
N GLN A 331 1.02 -12.53 -10.14
CA GLN A 331 0.61 -13.80 -9.54
C GLN A 331 0.95 -13.91 -8.05
N VAL A 332 1.78 -13.01 -7.52
CA VAL A 332 2.31 -13.10 -6.16
C VAL A 332 2.33 -11.77 -5.43
N GLY A 333 2.04 -11.80 -4.12
CA GLY A 333 2.37 -10.73 -3.18
C GLY A 333 3.83 -10.84 -2.71
N ILE A 334 4.47 -9.71 -2.42
CA ILE A 334 5.84 -9.70 -1.85
C ILE A 334 5.78 -9.06 -0.47
N ILE A 335 6.13 -9.81 0.56
CA ILE A 335 6.23 -9.33 1.95
C ILE A 335 7.70 -9.25 2.32
N VAL A 336 8.09 -8.16 2.98
CA VAL A 336 9.49 -7.94 3.39
C VAL A 336 9.59 -8.02 4.90
N GLU A 337 10.33 -8.99 5.41
CA GLU A 337 10.78 -9.06 6.80
C GLU A 337 12.13 -8.35 6.91
N ALA A 338 12.09 -7.09 7.35
CA ALA A 338 13.19 -6.14 7.25
C ALA A 338 13.80 -5.82 8.62
N GLY A 339 15.11 -5.98 8.71
CA GLY A 339 15.95 -5.47 9.78
C GLY A 339 16.32 -4.01 9.55
N ASP A 340 16.35 -3.53 8.32
CA ASP A 340 16.79 -2.17 7.94
C ASP A 340 15.65 -1.12 7.81
N ALA A 341 14.44 -1.40 8.30
CA ALA A 341 13.30 -0.49 8.21
C ALA A 341 12.83 -0.01 9.59
N TRP A 342 13.06 1.27 9.91
CA TRP A 342 12.65 1.86 11.19
C TRP A 342 11.98 3.24 11.11
N GLU A 343 12.16 3.98 10.02
CA GLU A 343 11.52 5.29 9.81
C GLU A 343 10.53 5.26 8.64
N VAL A 344 9.59 6.21 8.63
CA VAL A 344 8.50 6.31 7.64
C VAL A 344 9.00 6.25 6.20
N HIS A 345 10.14 6.90 5.91
CA HIS A 345 10.67 6.93 4.55
C HIS A 345 11.17 5.57 4.07
N HIS A 346 11.71 4.72 4.97
CA HIS A 346 12.13 3.36 4.63
C HIS A 346 10.94 2.53 4.16
N PHE A 347 9.83 2.60 4.90
CA PHE A 347 8.58 1.92 4.55
C PHE A 347 8.01 2.43 3.22
N ALA A 348 7.99 3.76 3.02
CA ALA A 348 7.51 4.35 1.78
C ALA A 348 8.33 3.87 0.57
N CYS A 349 9.66 3.79 0.69
CA CYS A 349 10.52 3.26 -0.37
C CYS A 349 10.25 1.78 -0.64
N LEU A 350 10.19 0.94 0.40
CA LEU A 350 9.93 -0.49 0.22
C LEU A 350 8.60 -0.74 -0.52
N ILE A 351 7.55 -0.02 -0.13
CA ILE A 351 6.24 -0.04 -0.79
C ILE A 351 6.36 0.40 -2.25
N SER A 352 6.98 1.55 -2.52
CA SER A 352 7.10 2.09 -3.89
C SER A 352 7.90 1.19 -4.83
N PHE A 353 8.78 0.35 -4.29
CA PHE A 353 9.57 -0.61 -5.05
C PHE A 353 9.01 -2.04 -5.03
N GLY A 354 7.76 -2.22 -4.61
CA GLY A 354 6.97 -3.41 -4.89
C GLY A 354 6.65 -4.31 -3.68
N ALA A 355 6.97 -3.87 -2.45
CA ALA A 355 6.54 -4.55 -1.24
C ALA A 355 5.02 -4.35 -1.03
N THR A 356 4.30 -5.45 -0.86
CA THR A 356 2.87 -5.45 -0.48
C THR A 356 2.69 -5.18 1.01
N ALA A 357 3.57 -5.73 1.84
CA ALA A 357 3.57 -5.55 3.29
C ALA A 357 4.99 -5.69 3.86
N ILE A 358 5.21 -5.14 5.04
CA ILE A 358 6.52 -5.05 5.68
C ILE A 358 6.39 -5.41 7.15
N ASN A 359 7.24 -6.32 7.61
CA ASN A 359 7.43 -6.61 9.02
C ASN A 359 8.78 -6.04 9.48
N PRO A 360 8.80 -4.92 10.22
CA PRO A 360 10.04 -4.33 10.73
C PRO A 360 10.48 -5.01 12.03
N TYR A 361 10.84 -6.31 11.96
CA TYR A 361 11.06 -7.11 13.16
C TYR A 361 12.12 -6.52 14.08
N LEU A 362 13.19 -5.94 13.54
CA LEU A 362 14.28 -5.40 14.34
C LEU A 362 13.89 -4.10 15.03
N ALA A 363 13.11 -3.23 14.38
CA ALA A 363 12.55 -2.04 15.04
C ALA A 363 11.61 -2.44 16.19
N LEU A 364 10.74 -3.44 15.97
CA LEU A 364 9.85 -3.97 17.02
C LEU A 364 10.62 -4.60 18.18
N SER A 365 11.67 -5.38 17.88
CA SER A 365 12.57 -5.93 18.90
C SER A 365 13.32 -4.84 19.65
N SER A 366 13.76 -3.77 18.97
CA SER A 366 14.45 -2.63 19.59
C SER A 366 13.53 -1.87 20.56
N ILE A 367 12.26 -1.69 20.21
CA ILE A 367 11.27 -1.06 21.11
C ILE A 367 11.10 -1.89 22.39
N ARG A 368 10.99 -3.22 22.26
CA ARG A 368 10.89 -4.12 23.39
C ARG A 368 12.15 -4.03 24.27
N ASP A 369 13.32 -4.08 23.66
CA ASP A 369 14.59 -4.01 24.36
C ASP A 369 14.78 -2.69 25.12
N MET A 370 14.45 -1.55 24.49
CA MET A 370 14.48 -0.24 25.17
C MET A 370 13.51 -0.16 26.36
N LYS A 371 12.41 -0.90 26.32
CA LYS A 371 11.47 -0.99 27.44
C LYS A 371 11.99 -1.90 28.56
N GLU A 372 12.53 -3.07 28.22
CA GLU A 372 13.09 -4.04 29.16
C GLU A 372 14.34 -3.51 29.89
N THR A 373 15.16 -2.73 29.19
CA THR A 373 16.36 -2.07 29.76
C THR A 373 16.06 -0.79 30.54
N GLY A 374 14.79 -0.36 30.61
CA GLY A 374 14.38 0.85 31.33
C GLY A 374 14.68 2.17 30.62
N LYS A 375 15.12 2.13 29.36
CA LYS A 375 15.35 3.33 28.52
C LYS A 375 14.04 4.05 28.20
N LEU A 376 12.96 3.30 27.95
CA LEU A 376 11.60 3.83 27.82
C LEU A 376 10.88 3.84 29.17
N GLN A 377 10.93 4.98 29.87
CA GLN A 377 10.24 5.18 31.14
C GLN A 377 8.77 5.51 30.91
N THR A 378 7.93 4.48 30.84
CA THR A 378 6.49 4.61 30.58
C THR A 378 5.69 3.51 31.28
N SER A 379 4.40 3.74 31.54
CA SER A 379 3.47 2.71 32.03
C SER A 379 2.89 1.83 30.90
N LEU A 380 3.14 2.18 29.63
CA LEU A 380 2.64 1.44 28.47
C LEU A 380 3.20 0.01 28.41
N SER A 381 2.37 -0.93 27.97
CA SER A 381 2.77 -2.32 27.73
C SER A 381 3.58 -2.46 26.43
N HIS A 382 4.24 -3.62 26.23
CA HIS A 382 4.95 -3.91 24.97
C HIS A 382 4.01 -3.86 23.76
N ASP A 383 2.77 -4.32 23.92
CA ASP A 383 1.78 -4.30 22.86
C ASP A 383 1.28 -2.89 22.54
N ASP A 384 1.15 -2.02 23.55
CA ASP A 384 0.76 -0.62 23.33
C ASP A 384 1.86 0.15 22.59
N LEU A 385 3.13 -0.04 22.99
CA LEU A 385 4.28 0.58 22.31
C LEU A 385 4.38 0.14 20.85
N LYS A 386 4.19 -1.16 20.58
CA LYS A 386 4.13 -1.72 19.22
C LYS A 386 2.99 -1.11 18.41
N LYS A 387 1.78 -1.04 18.98
CA LYS A 387 0.61 -0.44 18.31
C LYS A 387 0.84 1.04 18.00
N ASN A 388 1.42 1.79 18.92
CA ASN A 388 1.76 3.20 18.73
C ASN A 388 2.78 3.38 17.60
N TYR A 389 3.87 2.61 17.60
CA TYR A 389 4.87 2.67 16.54
C TYR A 389 4.26 2.38 15.16
N ILE A 390 3.49 1.31 15.05
CA ILE A 390 2.78 0.93 13.82
C ILE A 390 1.83 2.05 13.36
N LYS A 391 1.07 2.63 14.29
CA LYS A 391 0.19 3.77 14.00
C LYS A 391 0.97 4.98 13.49
N ALA A 392 2.10 5.31 14.12
CA ALA A 392 2.97 6.40 13.71
C ALA A 392 3.49 6.20 12.27
N VAL A 393 3.93 4.98 11.95
CA VAL A 393 4.35 4.62 10.58
C VAL A 393 3.20 4.78 9.58
N ASN A 394 2.03 4.24 9.90
CA ASN A 394 0.85 4.32 9.03
C ASN A 394 0.40 5.77 8.77
N ASP A 395 0.34 6.61 9.81
CA ASP A 395 0.00 8.02 9.66
C ASP A 395 1.09 8.77 8.87
N GLY A 396 2.35 8.39 9.05
CA GLY A 396 3.48 8.87 8.24
C GLY A 396 3.36 8.49 6.76
N LEU A 397 2.96 7.25 6.45
CA LEU A 397 2.74 6.80 5.06
C LEU A 397 1.61 7.58 4.39
N LEU A 398 0.49 7.78 5.09
CA LEU A 398 -0.60 8.62 4.59
C LEU A 398 -0.11 10.04 4.29
N LYS A 399 0.71 10.63 5.17
CA LYS A 399 1.35 11.92 4.91
C LYS A 399 2.24 11.89 3.67
N VAL A 400 3.00 10.83 3.43
CA VAL A 400 3.84 10.71 2.22
C VAL A 400 2.98 10.65 0.96
N PHE A 401 1.92 9.84 0.94
CA PHE A 401 1.02 9.72 -0.22
C PHE A 401 0.29 11.03 -0.51
N SER A 402 -0.16 11.70 0.54
CA SER A 402 -0.90 12.95 0.42
C SER A 402 -0.09 14.08 -0.23
N LYS A 403 1.25 14.05 -0.14
CA LYS A 403 2.13 15.03 -0.82
C LYS A 403 1.97 15.02 -2.33
N MET A 404 1.62 13.89 -2.94
CA MET A 404 1.33 13.76 -4.37
C MET A 404 -0.18 13.76 -4.66
N GLY A 405 -1.02 13.91 -3.64
CA GLY A 405 -2.47 13.79 -3.78
C GLY A 405 -2.93 12.36 -4.03
N ILE A 406 -2.16 11.36 -3.60
CA ILE A 406 -2.51 9.94 -3.70
C ILE A 406 -3.31 9.54 -2.46
N SER A 407 -4.47 8.90 -2.66
CA SER A 407 -5.39 8.51 -1.60
C SER A 407 -5.18 7.09 -1.11
N THR A 408 -4.73 6.18 -1.97
CA THR A 408 -4.70 4.73 -1.66
C THR A 408 -3.32 4.13 -1.84
N LEU A 409 -2.90 3.28 -0.91
CA LEU A 409 -1.62 2.55 -0.95
C LEU A 409 -1.44 1.69 -2.23
N GLN A 410 -2.54 1.18 -2.79
CA GLN A 410 -2.49 0.33 -3.99
C GLN A 410 -2.12 1.09 -5.27
N SER A 411 -2.38 2.40 -5.30
CA SER A 411 -2.04 3.30 -6.40
C SER A 411 -0.58 3.70 -6.31
#